data_AF-A0A258CVY8-F1
#
_entry.id   AF-A0A258CVY8-F1
#
_cell.length_a   1.000
_cell.length_b   1.000
_cell.length_c   1.000
_cell.angle_alpha   90.00
_cell.angle_beta   90.00
_cell.angle_gamma   90.00
#
_symmetry.space_group_name_H-M   'P 1'
#
loop_
_entity.id
_entity.type
_entity.pdbx_description
1 polymer ?
#
loop_
_entity_poly.entity_id
_entity_poly.type
_entity_poly.pdbx_seq_one_letter_code
_entity_poly.pdbx_strand_id
1 'polypeptide(L)'
;MSRLGAALARFVQVPRDGELRVRRRPAGIFYGIADRVPAQTLAPLALQHALLSLTFLIYVIVAAAGAGVPIPEMEGMLGVTAVGMGFATMIQCARSRFGSGMLIVHIASPSGIPVVQQALLMGGPAMMGASTFLLGLGQVLSARLIRPLRVLLPPEVCGVAVTMLGVSLADTGLRRAFGSLGRTLVIHHGSLVIALVTLGVAVAITVFAPRSIKLFAVIAGAAVGWVLAEGFGIVIVDMRTALSAVPWFGVPQFVLPQLRFDFSLVPMVLLAVVINLLDIF
;
A
#
# COMPACT_ATOMS: atom_id res chain seq x y z
N MET A 1 32.52 -28.91 -15.40
CA MET A 1 31.84 -28.19 -14.29
C MET A 1 31.58 -26.76 -14.75
N SER A 2 30.34 -26.47 -15.13
CA SER A 2 29.97 -25.47 -16.14
C SER A 2 29.92 -24.03 -15.60
N ARG A 3 30.26 -23.07 -16.46
CA ARG A 3 30.15 -21.61 -16.22
C ARG A 3 28.75 -21.17 -15.72
N LEU A 4 27.73 -21.99 -15.98
CA LEU A 4 26.36 -21.85 -15.48
C LEU A 4 26.23 -22.05 -13.97
N GLY A 5 26.94 -23.02 -13.39
CA GLY A 5 26.99 -23.22 -11.93
C GLY A 5 27.70 -22.08 -11.21
N ALA A 6 28.74 -21.50 -11.81
CA ALA A 6 29.41 -20.32 -11.28
C ALA A 6 28.56 -19.04 -11.41
N ALA A 7 27.76 -18.93 -12.47
CA ALA A 7 26.79 -17.84 -12.63
C ALA A 7 25.66 -17.96 -11.59
N LEU A 8 25.07 -19.15 -11.42
CA LEU A 8 24.05 -19.42 -10.40
C LEU A 8 24.58 -19.20 -8.98
N ALA A 9 25.83 -19.60 -8.69
CA ALA A 9 26.47 -19.33 -7.41
C ALA A 9 26.70 -17.83 -7.16
N ARG A 10 27.06 -17.04 -8.18
CA ARG A 10 27.11 -15.56 -8.09
C ARG A 10 25.73 -14.92 -7.95
N PHE A 11 24.67 -15.58 -8.44
CA PHE A 11 23.28 -15.13 -8.28
C PHE A 11 22.75 -15.34 -6.85
N VAL A 12 23.22 -16.39 -6.17
CA VAL A 12 22.84 -16.74 -4.79
C VAL A 12 23.77 -16.11 -3.74
N GLN A 13 24.99 -15.70 -4.12
CA GLN A 13 25.91 -15.04 -3.22
C GLN A 13 25.32 -13.73 -2.68
N VAL A 14 24.93 -13.78 -1.41
CA VAL A 14 24.77 -12.62 -0.53
C VAL A 14 26.04 -11.78 -0.68
N PRO A 15 25.95 -10.45 -0.92
CA PRO A 15 27.12 -9.60 -0.93
C PRO A 15 27.91 -9.89 0.35
N ARG A 16 29.13 -10.45 0.20
CA ARG A 16 30.01 -10.66 1.36
C ARG A 16 30.15 -9.31 2.04
N ASP A 17 29.98 -9.31 3.35
CA ASP A 17 30.22 -8.19 4.24
C ASP A 17 31.67 -7.71 4.06
N GLY A 18 31.91 -6.92 3.01
CA GLY A 18 33.04 -6.02 2.97
C GLY A 18 32.76 -5.02 4.07
N GLU A 19 33.48 -5.20 5.18
CA GLU A 19 33.50 -4.37 6.38
C GLU A 19 32.38 -3.34 6.37
N LEU A 20 31.25 -3.67 7.02
CA LEU A 20 30.18 -2.72 7.28
C LEU A 20 30.84 -1.46 7.82
N ARG A 21 31.09 -0.47 6.94
CA ARG A 21 31.63 0.83 7.32
C ARG A 21 30.72 1.25 8.45
N VAL A 22 31.28 1.36 9.66
CA VAL A 22 30.54 1.70 10.87
C VAL A 22 29.87 3.03 10.60
N ARG A 23 28.65 2.99 10.05
CA ARG A 23 27.91 4.19 9.69
C ARG A 23 27.53 4.81 11.02
N ARG A 24 28.06 5.99 11.27
CA ARG A 24 27.78 6.78 12.46
C ARG A 24 26.27 6.80 12.69
N ARG A 25 25.82 6.26 13.83
CA ARG A 25 24.39 6.18 14.15
C ARG A 25 23.81 7.60 14.12
N PRO A 26 22.76 7.87 13.31
CA PRO A 26 22.03 9.13 13.38
C PRO A 26 21.48 9.35 14.79
N ALA A 27 21.53 10.59 15.28
CA ALA A 27 20.95 10.94 16.58
C ALA A 27 19.44 10.65 16.55
N GLY A 28 18.92 9.90 17.54
CA GLY A 28 17.50 9.60 17.70
C GLY A 28 17.02 8.21 17.27
N ILE A 29 17.93 7.32 16.83
CA ILE A 29 17.59 5.91 16.55
C ILE A 29 17.90 5.05 17.78
N PHE A 30 16.88 4.42 18.38
CA PHE A 30 17.03 3.53 19.53
C PHE A 30 17.55 2.13 19.13
N TYR A 31 17.17 1.62 17.95
CA TYR A 31 17.61 0.32 17.43
C TYR A 31 18.10 0.45 15.99
N GLY A 32 19.36 0.07 15.74
CA GLY A 32 19.93 0.01 14.40
C GLY A 32 19.49 -1.24 13.62
N ILE A 33 19.76 -1.25 12.31
CA ILE A 33 19.34 -2.34 11.39
C ILE A 33 19.91 -3.71 11.79
N ALA A 34 21.08 -3.75 12.43
CA ALA A 34 21.74 -4.99 12.88
C ALA A 34 21.50 -5.30 14.38
N ASP A 35 20.78 -4.44 15.10
CA ASP A 35 20.62 -4.60 16.55
C ASP A 35 19.55 -5.66 16.85
N ARG A 36 19.80 -6.50 17.86
CA ARG A 36 18.81 -7.47 18.33
C ARG A 36 17.81 -6.77 19.26
N VAL A 37 16.57 -6.64 18.81
CA VAL A 37 15.49 -6.01 19.58
C VAL A 37 14.90 -7.04 20.56
N PRO A 38 14.65 -6.69 21.84
CA PRO A 38 13.94 -7.56 22.77
C PRO A 38 12.57 -7.96 22.24
N ALA A 39 12.16 -9.22 22.43
CA ALA A 39 10.88 -9.74 21.92
C ALA A 39 9.67 -8.90 22.36
N GLN A 40 9.72 -8.37 23.59
CA GLN A 40 8.67 -7.52 24.18
C GLN A 40 8.48 -6.20 23.45
N THR A 41 9.53 -5.66 22.83
CA THR A 41 9.47 -4.42 22.04
C THR A 41 9.22 -4.72 20.56
N LEU A 42 9.72 -5.87 20.08
CA LEU A 42 9.57 -6.30 18.69
C LEU A 42 8.10 -6.59 18.35
N ALA A 43 7.40 -7.34 19.21
CA ALA A 43 6.01 -7.72 18.97
C ALA A 43 5.05 -6.53 18.78
N PRO A 44 4.98 -5.54 19.69
CA PRO A 44 4.10 -4.38 19.51
C PRO A 44 4.52 -3.51 18.32
N LEU A 45 5.81 -3.39 18.04
CA LEU A 45 6.29 -2.62 16.90
C LEU A 45 5.92 -3.29 15.56
N ALA A 46 6.07 -4.61 15.47
CA ALA A 46 5.66 -5.39 14.29
C ALA A 46 4.15 -5.30 14.08
N LEU A 47 3.37 -5.42 15.17
CA LEU A 47 1.91 -5.28 15.12
C LEU A 47 1.51 -3.88 14.64
N GLN A 48 2.17 -2.83 15.12
CA GLN A 48 1.90 -1.47 14.69
C GLN A 48 2.17 -1.27 13.19
N HIS A 49 3.30 -1.79 12.67
CA HIS A 49 3.60 -1.73 11.25
C HIS A 49 2.60 -2.50 10.39
N ALA A 50 2.16 -3.67 10.87
CA ALA A 50 1.13 -4.46 10.20
C ALA A 50 -0.23 -3.73 10.18
N LEU A 51 -0.67 -3.15 11.30
CA LEU A 51 -1.94 -2.42 11.35
C LEU A 51 -1.91 -1.16 10.47
N LEU A 52 -0.79 -0.44 10.47
CA LEU A 52 -0.63 0.73 9.62
C LEU A 52 -0.61 0.36 8.14
N SER A 53 0.07 -0.73 7.76
CA SER A 53 0.10 -1.19 6.36
C SER A 53 -1.27 -1.64 5.87
N LEU A 54 -2.02 -2.36 6.70
CA LEU A 54 -3.40 -2.80 6.39
C LEU A 54 -4.35 -1.62 6.16
N THR A 55 -4.11 -0.46 6.77
CA THR A 55 -4.91 0.75 6.52
C THR A 55 -4.84 1.19 5.05
N PHE A 56 -3.71 0.94 4.36
CA PHE A 56 -3.55 1.27 2.95
C PHE A 56 -4.27 0.31 1.99
N LEU A 57 -4.86 -0.78 2.50
CA LEU A 57 -5.79 -1.59 1.70
C LEU A 57 -7.03 -0.80 1.25
N ILE A 58 -7.29 0.37 1.85
CA ILE A 58 -8.30 1.31 1.37
C ILE A 58 -8.14 1.61 -0.13
N TYR A 59 -6.92 1.64 -0.68
CA TYR A 59 -6.70 1.87 -2.11
C TYR A 59 -7.24 0.72 -2.98
N VAL A 60 -7.18 -0.52 -2.50
CA VAL A 60 -7.76 -1.68 -3.17
C VAL A 60 -9.28 -1.57 -3.16
N ILE A 61 -9.86 -1.22 -2.01
CA ILE A 61 -11.32 -0.99 -1.85
C ILE A 61 -11.77 0.12 -2.81
N VAL A 62 -11.02 1.22 -2.85
CA VAL A 62 -11.28 2.38 -3.69
C VAL A 62 -11.32 2.00 -5.17
N ALA A 63 -10.35 1.21 -5.63
CA ALA A 63 -10.27 0.75 -7.02
C ALA A 63 -11.38 -0.27 -7.36
N ALA A 64 -11.62 -1.25 -6.48
CA ALA A 64 -12.62 -2.29 -6.66
C ALA A 64 -14.05 -1.72 -6.64
N ALA A 65 -14.38 -0.88 -5.65
CA ALA A 65 -15.67 -0.21 -5.57
C ALA A 65 -15.89 0.75 -6.75
N GLY A 66 -14.84 1.45 -7.20
CA GLY A 66 -14.89 2.30 -8.40
C GLY A 66 -15.15 1.53 -9.70
N ALA A 67 -14.90 0.22 -9.72
CA ALA A 67 -15.20 -0.67 -10.83
C ALA A 67 -16.52 -1.47 -10.62
N GLY A 68 -17.22 -1.26 -9.51
CA GLY A 68 -18.47 -1.97 -9.20
C GLY A 68 -18.28 -3.45 -8.82
N VAL A 69 -17.10 -3.83 -8.33
CA VAL A 69 -16.81 -5.22 -7.91
C VAL A 69 -17.71 -5.59 -6.71
N PRO A 70 -18.36 -6.77 -6.72
CA PRO A 70 -19.21 -7.20 -5.61
C PRO A 70 -18.39 -7.48 -4.34
N ILE A 71 -19.02 -7.30 -3.17
CA ILE A 71 -18.36 -7.39 -1.85
C ILE A 71 -17.57 -8.71 -1.65
N PRO A 72 -18.12 -9.90 -1.96
CA PRO A 72 -17.40 -11.16 -1.74
C PRO A 72 -16.11 -11.28 -2.56
N GLU A 73 -16.10 -10.73 -3.78
CA GLU A 73 -14.93 -10.74 -4.63
C GLU A 73 -13.88 -9.74 -4.14
N MET A 74 -14.33 -8.56 -3.69
CA MET A 74 -13.48 -7.56 -3.06
C MET A 74 -12.81 -8.09 -1.79
N GLU A 75 -13.51 -8.86 -0.95
CA GLU A 75 -12.93 -9.53 0.22
C GLU A 75 -11.80 -10.48 -0.16
N GLY A 76 -12.00 -11.28 -1.22
CA GLY A 76 -10.95 -12.15 -1.77
C GLY A 76 -9.72 -11.35 -2.24
N MET A 77 -9.95 -10.24 -2.96
CA MET A 77 -8.88 -9.34 -3.40
C MET A 77 -8.10 -8.74 -2.22
N LEU A 78 -8.79 -8.32 -1.16
CA LEU A 78 -8.16 -7.79 0.06
C LEU A 78 -7.31 -8.85 0.75
N GLY A 79 -7.81 -10.09 0.88
CA GLY A 79 -7.06 -11.20 1.48
C GLY A 79 -5.79 -11.53 0.70
N VAL A 80 -5.88 -11.69 -0.63
CA VAL A 80 -4.72 -11.96 -1.48
C VAL A 80 -3.72 -10.79 -1.45
N THR A 81 -4.20 -9.54 -1.46
CA THR A 81 -3.33 -8.36 -1.40
C THR A 81 -2.61 -8.25 -0.06
N ALA A 82 -3.30 -8.51 1.06
CA ALA A 82 -2.70 -8.50 2.39
C ALA A 82 -1.58 -9.55 2.52
N VAL A 83 -1.83 -10.77 2.04
CA VAL A 83 -0.81 -11.83 2.00
C VAL A 83 0.35 -11.45 1.08
N GLY A 84 0.06 -10.90 -0.11
CA GLY A 84 1.06 -10.41 -1.05
C GLY A 84 1.94 -9.30 -0.47
N MET A 85 1.36 -8.33 0.25
CA MET A 85 2.08 -7.28 0.98
C MET A 85 3.00 -7.86 2.05
N GLY A 86 2.53 -8.89 2.79
CA GLY A 86 3.34 -9.60 3.76
C GLY A 86 4.57 -10.26 3.14
N PHE A 87 4.37 -11.06 2.07
CA PHE A 87 5.47 -11.71 1.36
C PHE A 87 6.43 -10.70 0.72
N ALA A 88 5.91 -9.66 0.05
CA ALA A 88 6.73 -8.62 -0.56
C ALA A 88 7.56 -7.85 0.47
N THR A 89 7.01 -7.62 1.67
CA THR A 89 7.73 -7.01 2.80
C THR A 89 8.84 -7.93 3.29
N MET A 90 8.58 -9.23 3.47
CA MET A 90 9.61 -10.21 3.85
C MET A 90 10.75 -10.26 2.84
N ILE A 91 10.45 -10.28 1.54
CA ILE A 91 11.46 -10.29 0.47
C ILE A 91 12.29 -8.99 0.50
N GLN A 92 11.67 -7.83 0.67
CA GLN A 92 12.36 -6.54 0.73
C GLN A 92 13.20 -6.36 1.99
N CYS A 93 12.77 -6.94 3.12
CA CYS A 93 13.51 -6.92 4.38
C CYS A 93 14.67 -7.93 4.40
N ALA A 94 14.58 -9.01 3.62
CA ALA A 94 15.65 -10.00 3.55
C ALA A 94 16.96 -9.38 3.06
N ARG A 95 18.08 -9.71 3.71
CA ARG A 95 19.44 -9.38 3.24
C ARG A 95 19.84 -10.31 2.10
N SER A 96 19.19 -10.15 0.94
CA SER A 96 19.43 -10.93 -0.27
C SER A 96 19.67 -10.01 -1.46
N ARG A 97 19.99 -10.57 -2.64
CA ARG A 97 20.15 -9.79 -3.88
C ARG A 97 18.90 -9.02 -4.29
N PHE A 98 17.72 -9.51 -3.91
CA PHE A 98 16.42 -8.91 -4.24
C PHE A 98 15.86 -8.04 -3.13
N GLY A 99 16.42 -8.12 -1.92
CA GLY A 99 15.99 -7.36 -0.76
C GLY A 99 16.98 -6.27 -0.37
N SER A 100 16.49 -5.22 0.28
CA SER A 100 17.30 -4.08 0.71
C SER A 100 18.09 -4.36 1.99
N GLY A 101 17.68 -5.36 2.77
CA GLY A 101 18.18 -5.57 4.13
C GLY A 101 17.75 -4.50 5.14
N MET A 102 16.83 -3.61 4.75
CA MET A 102 16.21 -2.57 5.57
C MET A 102 14.72 -2.86 5.76
N LEU A 103 14.11 -2.29 6.81
CA LEU A 103 12.67 -2.38 7.02
C LEU A 103 11.93 -1.52 5.99
N ILE A 104 11.59 -2.13 4.86
CA ILE A 104 10.76 -1.52 3.82
C ILE A 104 9.44 -2.29 3.77
N VAL A 105 8.41 -1.67 4.33
CA VAL A 105 7.05 -2.24 4.37
C VAL A 105 6.40 -2.02 3.01
N HIS A 106 6.02 -3.10 2.33
CA HIS A 106 5.30 -3.01 1.08
C HIS A 106 3.84 -2.65 1.34
N ILE A 107 3.37 -1.59 0.68
CA ILE A 107 1.99 -1.10 0.77
C ILE A 107 1.39 -0.96 -0.63
N ALA A 108 0.07 -1.03 -0.73
CA ALA A 108 -0.62 -0.70 -1.96
C ALA A 108 -0.32 0.77 -2.33
N SER A 109 0.03 1.01 -3.60
CA SER A 109 0.35 2.36 -4.08
C SER A 109 -0.91 3.08 -4.58
N PRO A 110 -1.12 4.36 -4.20
CA PRO A 110 -2.23 5.16 -4.71
C PRO A 110 -2.18 5.35 -6.23
N SER A 111 -0.99 5.34 -6.84
CA SER A 111 -0.84 5.50 -8.29
C SER A 111 -1.43 4.34 -9.09
N GLY A 112 -1.60 3.17 -8.46
CA GLY A 112 -2.16 1.97 -9.07
C GLY A 112 -3.69 1.97 -9.16
N ILE A 113 -4.37 2.80 -8.39
CA ILE A 113 -5.85 2.87 -8.34
C ILE A 113 -6.47 3.02 -9.73
N PRO A 114 -6.12 4.04 -10.55
CA PRO A 114 -6.76 4.23 -11.85
C PRO A 114 -6.46 3.06 -12.81
N VAL A 115 -5.26 2.48 -12.76
CA VAL A 115 -4.87 1.34 -13.60
C VAL A 115 -5.71 0.11 -13.26
N VAL A 116 -5.78 -0.23 -11.96
CA VAL A 116 -6.54 -1.39 -11.47
C VAL A 116 -8.03 -1.20 -11.75
N GLN A 117 -8.58 -0.03 -11.47
CA GLN A 117 -9.99 0.27 -11.71
C GLN A 117 -10.36 0.15 -13.19
N GLN A 118 -9.56 0.72 -14.11
CA GLN A 118 -9.81 0.60 -15.54
C GLN A 118 -9.65 -0.83 -16.05
N ALA A 119 -8.64 -1.57 -15.55
CA ALA A 119 -8.46 -2.97 -15.90
C ALA A 119 -9.66 -3.83 -15.48
N LEU A 120 -10.19 -3.60 -14.27
CA LEU A 120 -11.39 -4.27 -13.78
C LEU A 120 -12.62 -3.95 -14.65
N LEU A 121 -12.81 -2.69 -15.05
CA LEU A 121 -13.93 -2.28 -15.89
C LEU A 121 -13.90 -2.91 -17.30
N MET A 122 -12.71 -3.10 -17.89
CA MET A 122 -12.59 -3.60 -19.27
C MET A 122 -12.62 -5.13 -19.38
N GLY A 123 -12.09 -5.85 -18.39
CA GLY A 123 -12.07 -7.32 -18.46
C GLY A 123 -11.87 -8.00 -17.13
N GLY A 124 -12.30 -7.36 -16.04
CA GLY A 124 -12.40 -7.96 -14.72
C GLY A 124 -11.05 -8.37 -14.11
N PRO A 125 -11.06 -9.38 -13.22
CA PRO A 125 -9.86 -9.82 -12.49
C PRO A 125 -8.73 -10.30 -13.40
N ALA A 126 -9.06 -10.86 -14.56
CA ALA A 126 -8.13 -11.31 -15.59
C ALA A 126 -7.22 -10.16 -16.07
N MET A 127 -7.84 -9.06 -16.49
CA MET A 127 -7.16 -7.85 -16.94
C MET A 127 -6.43 -7.14 -15.81
N MET A 128 -7.01 -7.14 -14.60
CA MET A 128 -6.35 -6.60 -13.41
C MET A 128 -5.04 -7.34 -13.12
N GLY A 129 -5.07 -8.67 -13.10
CA GLY A 129 -3.89 -9.50 -12.84
C GLY A 129 -2.79 -9.27 -13.86
N ALA A 130 -3.15 -9.21 -15.14
CA ALA A 130 -2.25 -8.88 -16.23
C ALA A 130 -1.63 -7.48 -16.10
N SER A 131 -2.43 -6.46 -15.81
CA SER A 131 -1.96 -5.08 -15.66
C SER A 131 -1.06 -4.91 -14.44
N THR A 132 -1.40 -5.58 -13.33
CA THR A 132 -0.60 -5.58 -12.09
C THR A 132 0.72 -6.30 -12.30
N PHE A 133 0.71 -7.41 -13.06
CA PHE A 133 1.94 -8.11 -13.44
C PHE A 133 2.85 -7.23 -14.31
N LEU A 134 2.31 -6.52 -15.30
CA LEU A 134 3.07 -5.58 -16.12
C LEU A 134 3.60 -4.41 -15.31
N LEU A 135 2.82 -3.89 -14.37
CA LEU A 135 3.26 -2.84 -13.44
C LEU A 135 4.47 -3.32 -12.63
N GLY A 136 4.40 -4.52 -12.04
CA GLY A 136 5.49 -5.11 -11.28
C GLY A 136 6.73 -5.38 -12.13
N LEU A 137 6.55 -5.95 -13.34
CA LEU A 137 7.64 -6.18 -14.29
C LEU A 137 8.29 -4.85 -14.72
N GLY A 138 7.49 -3.85 -15.05
CA GLY A 138 7.94 -2.50 -15.40
C GLY A 138 8.73 -1.86 -14.28
N GLN A 139 8.31 -2.04 -13.02
CA GLN A 139 9.04 -1.54 -11.85
C GLN A 139 10.40 -2.23 -11.69
N VAL A 140 10.47 -3.55 -11.84
CA VAL A 140 11.72 -4.32 -11.74
C VAL A 140 12.69 -3.95 -12.86
N LEU A 141 12.20 -3.77 -14.09
CA LEU A 141 13.02 -3.32 -15.22
C LEU A 141 13.53 -1.89 -15.01
N SER A 142 12.66 -1.02 -14.49
CA SER A 142 12.98 0.38 -14.22
C SER A 142 13.88 0.58 -13.00
N ALA A 143 14.04 -0.41 -12.14
CA ALA A 143 14.95 -0.34 -10.99
C ALA A 143 16.40 0.02 -11.39
N ARG A 144 16.84 -0.36 -12.60
CA ARG A 144 18.18 -0.01 -13.11
C ARG A 144 18.30 1.46 -13.53
N LEU A 145 17.18 2.09 -13.91
CA LEU A 145 17.10 3.47 -14.35
C LEU A 145 17.16 4.46 -13.18
N ILE A 146 16.96 4.02 -11.94
CA ILE A 146 17.00 4.89 -10.75
C ILE A 146 18.34 5.64 -10.63
N ARG A 147 19.47 4.97 -10.91
CA ARG A 147 20.81 5.58 -10.80
C ARG A 147 21.01 6.79 -11.73
N PRO A 148 20.80 6.69 -13.06
CA PRO A 148 20.89 7.85 -13.94
C PRO A 148 19.79 8.88 -13.67
N LEU A 149 18.58 8.44 -13.29
CA LEU A 149 17.48 9.35 -12.98
C LEU A 149 17.77 10.27 -11.80
N ARG A 150 18.58 9.86 -10.80
CA ARG A 150 19.00 10.74 -9.69
C ARG A 150 19.76 11.99 -10.15
N VAL A 151 20.40 11.95 -11.32
CA VAL A 151 21.10 13.11 -11.89
C VAL A 151 20.10 14.09 -12.53
N LEU A 152 19.01 13.56 -13.09
CA LEU A 152 17.98 14.33 -13.80
C LEU A 152 16.87 14.82 -12.87
N LEU A 153 16.62 14.11 -11.77
CA LEU A 153 15.55 14.38 -10.81
C LEU A 153 16.17 14.71 -9.46
N PRO A 154 16.53 15.99 -9.23
CA PRO A 154 17.05 16.42 -7.95
C PRO A 154 15.92 16.38 -6.89
N PRO A 155 16.25 16.38 -5.58
CA PRO A 155 15.29 16.20 -4.50
C PRO A 155 14.11 17.17 -4.53
N GLU A 156 14.31 18.37 -5.06
CA GLU A 156 13.28 19.40 -5.23
C GLU A 156 12.16 18.93 -6.16
N VAL A 157 12.50 18.28 -7.27
CA VAL A 157 11.51 17.76 -8.25
C VAL A 157 10.74 16.60 -7.66
N CYS A 158 11.42 15.69 -6.95
CA CYS A 158 10.76 14.58 -6.26
C CYS A 158 9.80 15.10 -5.18
N GLY A 159 10.20 16.12 -4.40
CA GLY A 159 9.34 16.77 -3.43
C GLY A 159 8.07 17.37 -4.06
N VAL A 160 8.21 18.09 -5.17
CA VAL A 160 7.04 18.62 -5.91
C VAL A 160 6.16 17.48 -6.44
N ALA A 161 6.74 16.40 -6.98
CA ALA A 161 5.97 15.27 -7.48
C ALA A 161 5.17 14.57 -6.36
N VAL A 162 5.77 14.33 -5.20
CA VAL A 162 5.10 13.72 -4.04
C VAL A 162 4.01 14.63 -3.48
N THR A 163 4.24 15.96 -3.43
CA THR A 163 3.17 16.90 -3.03
C THR A 163 2.01 16.90 -4.01
N MET A 164 2.27 16.85 -5.32
CA MET A 164 1.22 16.75 -6.35
C MET A 164 0.47 15.42 -6.29
N LEU A 165 1.15 14.31 -5.96
CA LEU A 165 0.50 13.03 -5.70
C LEU A 165 -0.48 13.15 -4.52
N GLY A 166 -0.06 13.81 -3.43
CA GLY A 166 -0.94 14.11 -2.30
C GLY A 166 -2.15 14.98 -2.67
N VAL A 167 -1.92 16.04 -3.45
CA VAL A 167 -3.00 16.94 -3.94
C VAL A 167 -3.97 16.19 -4.84
N SER A 168 -3.48 15.31 -5.73
CA SER A 168 -4.32 14.48 -6.60
C SER A 168 -5.23 13.53 -5.80
N LEU A 169 -4.75 13.01 -4.68
CA LEU A 169 -5.55 12.19 -3.77
C LEU A 169 -6.62 12.98 -3.02
N ALA A 170 -6.40 14.29 -2.78
CA ALA A 170 -7.34 15.13 -2.07
C ALA A 170 -8.71 15.21 -2.76
N ASP A 171 -8.76 15.30 -4.10
CA ASP A 171 -10.03 15.29 -4.84
C ASP A 171 -10.82 13.98 -4.60
N THR A 172 -10.14 12.84 -4.73
CA THR A 172 -10.78 11.53 -4.50
C THR A 172 -11.25 11.34 -3.06
N GLY A 173 -10.50 11.85 -2.09
CA GLY A 173 -10.87 11.82 -0.67
C GLY A 173 -12.07 12.73 -0.39
N LEU A 174 -12.09 13.93 -0.97
CA LEU A 174 -13.16 14.91 -0.78
C LEU A 174 -14.48 14.44 -1.41
N ARG A 175 -14.45 13.86 -2.62
CA ARG A 175 -15.63 13.25 -3.23
C ARG A 175 -16.25 12.18 -2.34
N ARG A 176 -15.41 11.35 -1.72
CA ARG A 176 -15.86 10.32 -0.76
C ARG A 176 -16.40 10.93 0.53
N ALA A 177 -15.81 12.01 1.03
CA ALA A 177 -16.32 12.73 2.19
C ALA A 177 -17.73 13.28 1.96
N PHE A 178 -18.01 13.78 0.75
CA PHE A 178 -19.36 14.21 0.36
C PHE A 178 -20.37 13.07 0.14
N GLY A 179 -19.91 11.81 0.14
CA GLY A 179 -20.76 10.63 -0.13
C GLY A 179 -20.93 10.34 -1.63
N SER A 180 -20.18 11.04 -2.49
CA SER A 180 -20.24 10.85 -3.94
C SER A 180 -19.37 9.68 -4.38
N LEU A 181 -19.98 8.51 -4.56
CA LEU A 181 -19.33 7.32 -5.17
C LEU A 181 -19.37 7.34 -6.72
N GLY A 182 -20.13 8.26 -7.33
CA GLY A 182 -20.30 8.38 -8.79
C GLY A 182 -19.86 9.73 -9.39
N ARG A 183 -20.16 9.95 -10.68
CA ARG A 183 -19.87 11.20 -11.41
C ARG A 183 -20.69 12.41 -10.95
N THR A 184 -21.83 12.17 -10.31
CA THR A 184 -22.75 13.20 -9.83
C THR A 184 -22.50 13.49 -8.35
N LEU A 185 -22.22 14.75 -8.05
CA LEU A 185 -21.90 15.22 -6.71
C LEU A 185 -23.20 15.32 -5.89
N VAL A 186 -23.54 14.25 -5.19
CA VAL A 186 -24.64 14.24 -4.22
C VAL A 186 -24.05 14.54 -2.86
N ILE A 187 -24.50 15.62 -2.22
CA ILE A 187 -24.03 16.02 -0.90
C ILE A 187 -24.89 15.31 0.15
N HIS A 188 -24.30 14.33 0.83
CA HIS A 188 -24.91 13.74 2.01
C HIS A 188 -24.38 14.46 3.26
N HIS A 189 -25.20 15.29 3.90
CA HIS A 189 -24.79 16.05 5.09
C HIS A 189 -24.25 15.15 6.21
N GLY A 190 -24.82 13.94 6.38
CA GLY A 190 -24.34 12.95 7.34
C GLY A 190 -22.91 12.46 7.05
N SER A 191 -22.58 12.15 5.79
CA SER A 191 -21.24 11.67 5.44
C SER A 191 -20.17 12.75 5.61
N LEU A 192 -20.53 14.01 5.33
CA LEU A 192 -19.62 15.14 5.51
C LEU A 192 -19.27 15.36 6.98
N VAL A 193 -20.26 15.30 7.87
CA VAL A 193 -20.04 15.42 9.32
C VAL A 193 -19.13 14.29 9.82
N ILE A 194 -19.41 13.05 9.41
CA ILE A 194 -18.58 11.89 9.78
C ILE A 194 -17.14 12.09 9.28
N ALA A 195 -16.96 12.50 8.03
CA ALA A 195 -15.63 12.75 7.47
C ALA A 195 -14.86 13.85 8.20
N LEU A 196 -15.52 14.96 8.53
CA LEU A 196 -14.93 16.06 9.30
C LEU A 196 -14.53 15.63 10.71
N VAL A 197 -15.38 14.86 11.40
CA VAL A 197 -15.06 14.36 12.75
C VAL A 197 -13.92 13.33 12.69
N THR A 198 -13.94 12.41 11.73
CA THR A 198 -12.87 11.43 11.47
C THR A 198 -11.53 12.12 11.27
N LEU A 199 -11.50 13.12 10.39
CA LEU A 199 -10.30 13.91 10.09
C LEU A 199 -9.87 14.74 11.31
N GLY A 200 -10.81 15.38 12.00
CA GLY A 200 -10.55 16.18 13.19
C GLY A 200 -9.90 15.36 14.30
N VAL A 201 -10.39 14.15 14.56
CA VAL A 201 -9.80 13.21 15.54
C VAL A 201 -8.40 12.79 15.11
N ALA A 202 -8.21 12.40 13.85
CA ALA A 202 -6.89 12.01 13.34
C ALA A 202 -5.86 13.16 13.47
N VAL A 203 -6.26 14.39 13.13
CA VAL A 203 -5.42 15.58 13.26
C VAL A 203 -5.15 15.91 14.73
N ALA A 204 -6.17 15.89 15.59
CA ALA A 204 -6.00 16.17 17.02
C ALA A 204 -5.02 15.19 17.68
N ILE A 205 -5.11 13.90 17.38
CA ILE A 205 -4.16 12.90 17.89
C ILE A 205 -2.76 13.18 17.31
N THR A 206 -2.65 13.48 16.01
CA THR A 206 -1.36 13.73 15.37
C THR A 206 -0.65 14.98 15.93
N VAL A 207 -1.39 16.03 16.27
CA VAL A 207 -0.85 17.29 16.80
C VAL A 207 -0.56 17.18 18.30
N PHE A 208 -1.55 16.79 19.10
CA PHE A 208 -1.51 16.90 20.57
C PHE A 208 -0.99 15.65 21.29
N ALA A 209 -1.04 14.45 20.68
CA ALA A 209 -0.68 13.21 21.38
C ALA A 209 0.85 12.99 21.47
N PRO A 210 1.35 12.21 22.43
CA PRO A 210 2.76 11.82 22.48
C PRO A 210 3.14 10.94 21.29
N ARG A 211 4.45 10.90 20.95
CA ARG A 211 5.01 10.26 19.75
C ARG A 211 4.52 8.82 19.51
N SER A 212 4.32 8.04 20.58
CA SER A 212 3.85 6.64 20.49
C SER A 212 2.40 6.52 20.03
N ILE A 213 1.54 7.47 20.39
CA ILE A 213 0.10 7.45 20.05
C ILE A 213 -0.14 8.04 18.66
N LYS A 214 0.71 8.98 18.21
CA LYS A 214 0.63 9.57 16.86
C LYS A 214 0.60 8.52 15.75
N LEU A 215 1.26 7.38 15.97
CA LEU A 215 1.34 6.27 15.03
C LEU A 215 -0.01 5.56 14.80
N PHE A 216 -0.93 5.68 15.77
CA PHE A 216 -2.28 5.12 15.72
C PHE A 216 -3.34 6.15 15.33
N ALA A 217 -2.96 7.39 15.04
CA ALA A 217 -3.91 8.48 14.78
C ALA A 217 -4.88 8.18 13.64
N VAL A 218 -4.40 7.58 12.55
CA VAL A 218 -5.22 7.22 11.38
C VAL A 218 -6.20 6.11 11.73
N ILE A 219 -5.74 5.08 12.46
CA ILE A 219 -6.58 3.94 12.88
C ILE A 219 -7.65 4.41 13.87
N ALA A 220 -7.27 5.22 14.85
CA ALA A 220 -8.19 5.78 15.83
C ALA A 220 -9.22 6.71 15.18
N GLY A 221 -8.79 7.57 14.26
CA GLY A 221 -9.70 8.40 13.46
C GLY A 221 -10.70 7.54 12.69
N ALA A 222 -10.22 6.54 11.95
CA ALA A 222 -11.08 5.61 11.20
C ALA A 222 -12.07 4.86 12.10
N ALA A 223 -11.63 4.40 13.27
CA ALA A 223 -12.50 3.73 14.24
C ALA A 223 -13.63 4.66 14.73
N VAL A 224 -13.30 5.91 15.09
CA VAL A 224 -14.32 6.90 15.50
C VAL A 224 -15.28 7.21 14.34
N GLY A 225 -14.76 7.40 13.13
CA GLY A 225 -15.57 7.62 11.94
C GLY A 225 -16.56 6.49 11.67
N TRP A 226 -16.11 5.25 11.85
CA TRP A 226 -16.95 4.08 11.67
C TRP A 226 -18.06 3.97 12.74
N VAL A 227 -17.74 4.20 14.02
CA VAL A 227 -18.75 4.23 15.10
C VAL A 227 -19.81 5.30 14.85
N LEU A 228 -19.40 6.48 14.35
CA LEU A 228 -20.34 7.52 13.97
C LEU A 228 -21.20 7.09 12.78
N ALA A 229 -20.62 6.45 11.76
CA ALA A 229 -21.37 5.95 10.62
C ALA A 229 -22.46 4.94 11.03
N GLU A 230 -22.18 4.07 12.01
CA GLU A 230 -23.17 3.16 12.60
C GLU A 230 -24.27 3.94 13.33
N GLY A 231 -23.90 4.92 14.17
CA GLY A 231 -24.87 5.75 14.89
C GLY A 231 -25.78 6.60 14.00
N PHE A 232 -25.31 7.01 12.83
CA PHE A 232 -26.11 7.73 11.81
C PHE A 232 -26.91 6.79 10.89
N GLY A 233 -26.79 5.46 11.04
CA GLY A 233 -27.52 4.47 10.24
C GLY A 233 -27.10 4.41 8.77
N ILE A 234 -25.88 4.86 8.44
CA ILE A 234 -25.35 4.88 7.06
C ILE A 234 -24.74 3.51 6.70
N VAL A 235 -24.45 2.68 7.69
CA VAL A 235 -23.86 1.37 7.50
C VAL A 235 -24.91 0.39 6.96
N ILE A 236 -24.64 -0.16 5.77
CA ILE A 236 -25.51 -1.08 5.03
C ILE A 236 -25.45 -2.51 5.63
N VAL A 237 -24.38 -2.85 6.35
CA VAL A 237 -24.11 -4.20 6.84
C VAL A 237 -24.08 -4.21 8.37
N ASP A 238 -24.98 -4.97 8.99
CA ASP A 238 -24.97 -5.21 10.42
C ASP A 238 -23.70 -5.96 10.83
N MET A 239 -22.85 -5.30 11.62
CA MET A 239 -21.55 -5.81 12.06
C MET A 239 -21.68 -7.12 12.82
N ARG A 240 -22.71 -7.29 13.65
CA ARG A 240 -22.90 -8.53 14.42
C ARG A 240 -23.14 -9.71 13.49
N THR A 241 -23.97 -9.49 12.47
CA THR A 241 -24.31 -10.51 11.49
C THR A 241 -23.08 -10.84 10.62
N ALA A 242 -22.35 -9.83 10.14
CA ALA A 242 -21.14 -10.03 9.35
C ALA A 242 -20.03 -10.76 10.12
N LEU A 243 -19.74 -10.34 11.37
CA LEU A 243 -18.71 -10.99 12.20
C LEU A 243 -19.08 -12.44 12.55
N SER A 244 -20.36 -12.72 12.78
CA SER A 244 -20.81 -14.08 13.10
C SER A 244 -20.65 -15.06 11.93
N ALA A 245 -20.65 -14.55 10.69
CA ALA A 245 -20.49 -15.35 9.49
C ALA A 245 -19.02 -15.55 9.09
N VAL A 246 -18.09 -14.78 9.67
CA VAL A 246 -16.67 -14.83 9.32
C VAL A 246 -15.97 -15.97 10.07
N PRO A 247 -15.29 -16.90 9.36
CA PRO A 247 -14.50 -17.94 10.02
C PRO A 247 -13.29 -17.33 10.73
N TRP A 248 -12.93 -17.89 11.90
CA TRP A 248 -11.76 -17.48 12.69
C TRP A 248 -10.43 -17.58 11.91
N PHE A 249 -10.38 -18.48 10.93
CA PHE A 249 -9.27 -18.62 10.01
C PHE A 249 -9.80 -18.80 8.59
N GLY A 250 -9.60 -17.79 7.75
CA GLY A 250 -9.92 -17.82 6.32
C GLY A 250 -8.65 -17.86 5.50
N VAL A 251 -8.49 -18.88 4.66
CA VAL A 251 -7.42 -18.90 3.66
C VAL A 251 -7.91 -18.12 2.44
N PRO A 252 -7.18 -17.07 1.99
CA PRO A 252 -7.58 -16.36 0.79
C PRO A 252 -7.58 -17.31 -0.40
N GLN A 253 -8.65 -17.27 -1.19
CA GLN A 253 -8.75 -18.09 -2.39
C GLN A 253 -7.81 -17.53 -3.46
N PHE A 254 -6.69 -18.21 -3.67
CA PHE A 254 -5.76 -17.89 -4.76
C PHE A 254 -6.33 -18.37 -6.08
N VAL A 255 -7.15 -17.53 -6.71
CA VAL A 255 -7.58 -17.75 -8.09
C VAL A 255 -6.52 -17.13 -9.00
N LEU A 256 -5.80 -17.96 -9.77
CA LEU A 256 -4.93 -17.48 -10.83
C LEU A 256 -5.81 -16.79 -11.88
N PRO A 257 -5.71 -15.46 -12.06
CA PRO A 257 -6.48 -14.78 -13.08
C PRO A 257 -6.00 -15.27 -14.44
N GLN A 258 -6.92 -15.56 -15.35
CA GLN A 258 -6.55 -15.77 -16.74
C GLN A 258 -5.89 -14.49 -17.24
N LEU A 259 -4.62 -14.54 -17.64
CA LEU A 259 -3.90 -13.34 -18.06
C LEU A 259 -4.42 -12.92 -19.44
N ARG A 260 -5.30 -11.92 -19.45
CA ARG A 260 -5.76 -11.25 -20.67
C ARG A 260 -5.08 -9.90 -20.75
N PHE A 261 -4.50 -9.60 -21.90
CA PHE A 261 -3.78 -8.35 -22.13
C PHE A 261 -4.51 -7.51 -23.17
N ASP A 262 -4.63 -6.22 -22.89
CA ASP A 262 -5.03 -5.21 -23.85
C ASP A 262 -3.95 -4.12 -23.89
N PHE A 263 -3.52 -3.78 -25.10
CA PHE A 263 -2.54 -2.73 -25.35
C PHE A 263 -3.05 -1.35 -24.94
N SER A 264 -4.36 -1.15 -24.84
CA SER A 264 -4.98 0.10 -24.39
C SER A 264 -4.56 0.53 -22.98
N LEU A 265 -4.19 -0.43 -22.11
CA LEU A 265 -3.77 -0.16 -20.72
C LEU A 265 -2.28 0.17 -20.59
N VAL A 266 -1.46 -0.13 -21.61
CA VAL A 266 0.00 0.03 -21.54
C VAL A 266 0.42 1.47 -21.21
N PRO A 267 -0.17 2.53 -21.78
CA PRO A 267 0.19 3.91 -21.41
C PRO A 267 -0.08 4.23 -19.94
N MET A 268 -1.19 3.74 -19.39
CA MET A 268 -1.54 3.95 -17.97
C MET A 268 -0.57 3.19 -17.05
N VAL A 269 -0.24 1.95 -17.40
CA VAL A 269 0.75 1.14 -16.66
C VAL A 269 2.11 1.84 -16.67
N LEU A 270 2.57 2.31 -17.83
CA LEU A 270 3.86 3.01 -17.95
C LEU A 270 3.89 4.28 -17.10
N LEU A 271 2.82 5.08 -17.14
CA LEU A 271 2.70 6.27 -16.30
C LEU A 271 2.76 5.92 -14.81
N ALA A 272 2.04 4.87 -14.38
CA ALA A 272 2.06 4.41 -13.00
C ALA A 272 3.45 3.91 -12.56
N VAL A 273 4.20 3.24 -13.45
CA VAL A 273 5.61 2.86 -13.20
C VAL A 273 6.46 4.12 -12.96
N VAL A 274 6.34 5.13 -13.82
CA VAL A 274 7.11 6.38 -13.67
C VAL A 274 6.77 7.06 -12.34
N ILE A 275 5.49 7.18 -11.98
CA ILE A 275 5.07 7.78 -10.71
C ILE A 275 5.64 6.98 -9.52
N ASN A 276 5.57 5.65 -9.56
CA ASN A 276 6.12 4.80 -8.50
C ASN A 276 7.65 4.89 -8.40
N LEU A 277 8.36 5.24 -9.48
CA LEU A 277 9.79 5.51 -9.39
C LEU A 277 10.06 6.79 -8.62
N LEU A 278 9.27 7.85 -8.86
CA LEU A 278 9.41 9.14 -8.17
C LEU A 278 9.25 9.01 -6.64
N ASP A 279 8.37 8.12 -6.20
CA ASP A 279 8.07 7.88 -4.78
C ASP A 279 9.21 7.15 -4.03
N ILE A 280 10.18 6.57 -4.76
CA ILE A 280 11.31 5.81 -4.18
C ILE A 280 12.57 6.70 -3.97
N PHE A 281 12.60 7.93 -4.51
CA PHE A 281 13.74 8.84 -4.38
C PHE A 281 13.81 9.51 -3.01
#